data_AF-A0A3A8RRM8-F1
#
_entry.id   AF-A0A3A8RRM8-F1
#
_cell.length_a   1.000
_cell.length_b   1.000
_cell.length_c   1.000
_cell.angle_alpha   90.00
_cell.angle_beta   90.00
_cell.angle_gamma   90.00
#
_symmetry.space_group_name_H-M   'P 1'
#
loop_
_entity.id
_entity.type
_entity.pdbx_description
1 polymer ?
#
loop_
_entity_poly.entity_id
_entity_poly.type
_entity_poly.pdbx_seq_one_letter_code
_entity_poly.pdbx_strand_id
1 'polypeptide(L)'
;MADETPPDDDESNLLGDQEFRSTFGEDLAEALNLETWNPGVDPTAIMTRFQREVSTSVQKEDRMRQVIRTELLPRLAGRKRAPPESGVFRAYGKELATIHEGLLFPGNVVAVLGTSVSHESLPLGITQIGVAAVGYQGSAGTFSQRLFRKDLTAKDTNPLREAIDYIANRHNSKTVSHREILSRLAHRGIRTYAERAVLVDKVTAEWRIGQGNPFAHELLTGSGHLSLLKASLDVLERLVRDQQKFVFVSNAQMERGLLTLGLALDAGEYIIFETLERQSEQLLHSWRATDPRLPLAQKFVQTYGKDVLLGVFRVSGRTAPRLFYAHREHVHLAARVAMADSVLRLEKSYPLLLDVAELTCRSVFGEDGFEGLVQDAYAQAGAHLQYLLERESRR
;
A
#
# COMPACT_ATOMS: atom_id res chain seq x y z
N MET A 1 9.82 42.90 -0.33
CA MET A 1 8.60 43.03 0.49
C MET A 1 8.31 41.65 1.05
N ALA A 2 7.94 41.61 2.33
CA ALA A 2 7.92 40.42 3.17
C ALA A 2 7.14 39.26 2.55
N ASP A 3 7.73 38.08 2.67
CA ASP A 3 7.16 36.78 2.31
C ASP A 3 6.17 36.38 3.41
N GLU A 4 4.95 36.92 3.34
CA GLU A 4 3.85 36.51 4.23
C GLU A 4 3.25 35.20 3.71
N THR A 5 3.99 34.12 3.90
CA THR A 5 3.42 32.78 3.90
C THR A 5 2.65 32.63 5.22
N PRO A 6 1.35 32.29 5.23
CA PRO A 6 0.67 31.97 6.48
C PRO A 6 1.35 30.74 7.09
N PRO A 7 1.61 30.72 8.42
CA PRO A 7 2.13 29.51 9.06
C PRO A 7 1.14 28.37 8.87
N ASP A 8 1.67 27.18 8.56
CA ASP A 8 0.90 25.93 8.55
C ASP A 8 0.17 25.78 9.90
N ASP A 9 -1.13 25.45 9.86
CA ASP A 9 -2.00 25.25 11.04
C ASP A 9 -1.57 24.08 11.98
N ASP A 10 -0.35 23.57 11.85
CA ASP A 10 0.30 22.55 12.71
C ASP A 10 1.19 23.15 13.82
N GLU A 11 1.26 24.48 13.99
CA GLU A 11 2.04 25.14 15.06
C GLU A 11 1.53 24.85 16.49
N SER A 12 0.38 24.18 16.65
CA SER A 12 -0.24 23.94 17.95
C SER A 12 0.36 22.77 18.76
N ASN A 13 1.37 22.07 18.24
CA ASN A 13 2.02 20.94 18.93
C ASN A 13 3.56 20.98 18.81
N LEU A 14 4.17 22.09 19.21
CA LEU A 14 5.63 22.14 19.40
C LEU A 14 6.02 21.17 20.53
N LEU A 15 6.73 20.08 20.17
CA LEU A 15 7.29 19.12 21.13
C LEU A 15 8.35 19.84 21.99
N GLY A 16 8.23 19.75 23.30
CA GLY A 16 9.15 20.43 24.23
C GLY A 16 10.44 19.64 24.53
N ASP A 17 11.47 20.30 25.05
CA ASP A 17 12.77 19.69 25.41
C ASP A 17 12.65 18.52 26.40
N GLN A 18 11.63 18.55 27.28
CA GLN A 18 11.34 17.42 28.17
C GLN A 18 10.87 16.18 27.41
N GLU A 19 10.08 16.37 26.36
CA GLU A 19 9.60 15.30 25.51
C GLU A 19 10.75 14.71 24.69
N PHE A 20 11.64 15.57 24.17
CA PHE A 20 12.89 15.14 23.54
C PHE A 20 13.72 14.28 24.50
N ARG A 21 13.98 14.77 25.71
CA ARG A 21 14.76 14.03 26.72
C ARG A 21 14.12 12.71 27.10
N SER A 22 12.79 12.66 27.21
CA SER A 22 12.07 11.42 27.51
C SER A 22 12.14 10.39 26.38
N THR A 23 12.20 10.86 25.13
CA THR A 23 12.18 10.02 23.92
C THR A 23 13.56 9.49 23.56
N PHE A 24 14.56 10.37 23.57
CA PHE A 24 15.91 10.07 23.12
C PHE A 24 16.86 9.73 24.28
N GLY A 25 16.49 10.06 25.52
CA GLY A 25 17.37 9.90 26.68
C GLY A 25 18.52 10.91 26.74
N GLU A 26 18.52 11.91 25.86
CA GLU A 26 19.57 12.93 25.70
C GLU A 26 18.96 14.34 25.85
N ASP A 27 19.78 15.32 26.24
CA ASP A 27 19.35 16.71 26.25
C ASP A 27 19.39 17.33 24.84
N LEU A 28 18.38 18.12 24.48
CA LEU A 28 18.32 18.73 23.15
C LEU A 28 19.47 19.73 22.91
N ALA A 29 19.85 20.53 23.91
CA ALA A 29 20.93 21.50 23.76
C ALA A 29 22.29 20.81 23.60
N GLU A 30 22.49 19.67 24.27
CA GLU A 30 23.68 18.83 24.08
C GLU A 30 23.71 18.16 22.70
N ALA A 31 22.57 17.66 22.21
CA ALA A 31 22.45 17.08 20.89
C ALA A 31 22.68 18.10 19.76
N LEU A 32 22.35 19.37 19.98
CA LEU A 32 22.59 20.46 19.03
C LEU A 32 24.02 21.04 19.10
N ASN A 33 24.79 20.70 20.13
CA ASN A 33 26.16 21.17 20.26
C ASN A 33 27.09 20.43 19.29
N LEU A 34 27.43 21.05 18.16
CA LEU A 34 28.31 20.47 17.16
C LEU A 34 29.72 20.12 17.67
N GLU A 35 30.16 20.68 18.81
CA GLU A 35 31.43 20.32 19.43
C GLU A 35 31.41 18.92 20.06
N THR A 36 30.22 18.39 20.40
CA THR A 36 30.06 17.02 20.92
C THR A 36 29.92 16.00 19.79
N TRP A 37 29.73 16.46 18.55
CA TRP A 37 29.57 15.59 17.39
C TRP A 37 30.92 14.99 17.02
N ASN A 38 30.97 13.66 17.03
CA ASN A 38 32.20 12.94 16.72
C ASN A 38 32.50 13.05 15.21
N PRO A 39 33.68 13.51 14.76
CA PRO A 39 34.03 13.69 13.34
C PRO A 39 34.18 12.38 12.54
N GLY A 40 33.64 11.26 13.02
CA GLY A 40 33.54 10.00 12.27
C GLY A 40 34.77 9.09 12.29
N VAL A 41 35.64 9.20 13.30
CA VAL A 41 37.01 8.62 13.22
C VAL A 41 37.18 7.29 13.98
N ASP A 42 36.20 6.82 14.76
CA ASP A 42 36.28 5.53 15.46
C ASP A 42 35.09 4.59 15.13
N PRO A 43 35.20 3.80 14.05
CA PRO A 43 34.20 2.80 13.69
C PRO A 43 33.92 1.77 14.79
N THR A 44 34.90 1.48 15.65
CA THR A 44 34.78 0.45 16.71
C THR A 44 33.89 0.97 17.84
N ALA A 45 34.12 2.20 18.30
CA ALA A 45 33.27 2.83 19.31
C ALA A 45 31.83 3.03 18.79
N ILE A 46 31.68 3.46 17.53
CA ILE A 46 30.37 3.61 16.87
C ILE A 46 29.63 2.27 16.82
N MET A 47 30.28 1.21 16.35
CA MET A 47 29.67 -0.13 16.27
C MET A 47 29.30 -0.68 17.66
N THR A 48 30.16 -0.45 18.66
CA THR A 48 29.89 -0.86 20.04
C THR A 48 28.65 -0.16 20.62
N ARG A 49 28.49 1.14 20.35
CA ARG A 49 27.29 1.89 20.75
C ARG A 49 26.04 1.35 20.05
N PHE A 50 26.09 1.15 18.72
CA PHE A 50 24.97 0.56 17.98
C PHE A 50 24.56 -0.80 18.53
N GLN A 51 25.51 -1.70 18.76
CA GLN A 51 25.22 -3.03 19.32
C GLN A 51 24.57 -2.94 20.70
N ARG A 52 25.03 -2.02 21.55
CA ARG A 52 24.43 -1.80 22.88
C ARG A 52 23.00 -1.29 22.81
N GLU A 53 22.74 -0.27 21.98
CA GLU A 53 21.39 0.31 21.84
C GLU A 53 20.41 -0.70 21.24
N VAL A 54 20.84 -1.42 20.20
CA VAL A 54 20.04 -2.48 19.56
C VAL A 54 19.75 -3.61 20.55
N SER A 55 20.77 -4.15 21.23
CA SER A 55 20.58 -5.26 22.17
C SER A 55 19.68 -4.88 23.35
N THR A 56 19.83 -3.68 23.90
CA THR A 56 18.97 -3.16 24.97
C THR A 56 17.52 -3.03 24.52
N SER A 57 17.30 -2.53 23.29
CA SER A 57 15.96 -2.38 22.71
C SER A 57 15.30 -3.74 22.45
N VAL A 58 16.05 -4.70 21.90
CA VAL A 58 15.58 -6.07 21.66
C VAL A 58 15.20 -6.76 22.97
N GLN A 59 16.00 -6.64 24.03
CA GLN A 59 15.67 -7.21 25.34
C GLN A 59 14.40 -6.61 25.96
N LYS A 60 14.16 -5.31 25.78
CA LYS A 60 12.93 -4.65 26.23
C LYS A 60 11.72 -5.18 25.46
N GLU A 61 11.84 -5.29 24.14
CA GLU A 61 10.81 -5.89 23.28
C GLU A 61 10.52 -7.35 23.65
N ASP A 62 11.53 -8.17 23.95
CA ASP A 62 11.34 -9.57 24.37
C ASP A 62 10.57 -9.70 25.69
N ARG A 63 10.83 -8.80 26.66
CA ARG A 63 10.05 -8.73 27.90
C ARG A 63 8.61 -8.34 27.63
N MET A 64 8.39 -7.34 26.78
CA MET A 64 7.04 -6.91 26.38
C MET A 64 6.29 -8.00 25.62
N ARG A 65 6.98 -8.70 24.73
CA ARG A 65 6.47 -9.87 24.01
C ARG A 65 5.91 -10.91 24.97
N GLN A 66 6.62 -11.22 26.05
CA GLN A 66 6.14 -12.19 27.03
C GLN A 66 4.81 -11.75 27.67
N VAL A 67 4.73 -10.50 28.12
CA VAL A 67 3.50 -9.92 28.70
C VAL A 67 2.35 -9.94 27.69
N ILE A 68 2.61 -9.53 26.45
CA ILE A 68 1.60 -9.56 25.38
C ILE A 68 1.07 -10.98 25.18
N ARG A 69 1.97 -11.98 25.10
CA ARG A 69 1.57 -13.37 24.89
C ARG A 69 0.76 -13.93 26.06
N THR A 70 1.19 -13.69 27.30
CA THR A 70 0.56 -14.31 28.47
C THR A 70 -0.70 -13.58 28.95
N GLU A 71 -0.78 -12.26 28.76
CA GLU A 71 -1.84 -11.44 29.33
C GLU A 71 -2.78 -10.83 28.29
N LEU A 72 -2.24 -10.34 27.16
CA LEU A 72 -3.02 -9.59 26.18
C LEU A 72 -3.69 -10.49 25.14
N LEU A 73 -2.92 -11.39 24.51
CA LEU A 73 -3.42 -12.28 23.46
C LEU A 73 -4.62 -13.14 23.91
N PRO A 74 -4.64 -13.74 25.12
CA PRO A 74 -5.79 -14.52 25.59
C PRO A 74 -7.08 -13.69 25.75
N ARG A 75 -6.96 -12.37 25.89
CA ARG A 75 -8.10 -11.46 26.08
C ARG A 75 -8.67 -10.95 24.76
N LEU A 76 -8.04 -11.20 23.61
CA LEU A 76 -8.46 -10.64 22.32
C LEU A 76 -9.90 -11.03 21.95
N ALA A 77 -10.28 -12.30 22.12
CA ALA A 77 -11.62 -12.80 21.82
C ALA A 77 -12.72 -12.15 22.70
N GLY A 78 -12.38 -11.73 23.91
CA GLY A 78 -13.32 -11.14 24.87
C GLY A 78 -13.43 -9.61 24.81
N ARG A 79 -12.76 -8.94 23.87
CA ARG A 79 -12.79 -7.48 23.79
C ARG A 79 -14.15 -6.98 23.32
N LYS A 80 -14.57 -5.83 23.87
CA LYS A 80 -15.77 -5.12 23.42
C LYS A 80 -15.64 -4.81 21.91
N ARG A 81 -16.62 -5.25 21.11
CA ARG A 81 -16.66 -5.16 19.63
C ARG A 81 -15.66 -6.07 18.88
N ALA A 82 -15.09 -7.07 19.53
CA ALA A 82 -14.36 -8.11 18.80
C ALA A 82 -15.34 -8.92 17.92
N PRO A 83 -15.01 -9.20 16.65
CA PRO A 83 -15.78 -10.14 15.86
C PRO A 83 -15.71 -11.56 16.48
N PRO A 84 -16.72 -12.42 16.26
CA PRO A 84 -16.73 -13.81 16.72
C PRO A 84 -15.48 -14.63 16.37
N GLU A 85 -14.82 -14.31 15.27
CA GLU A 85 -13.63 -14.99 14.76
C GLU A 85 -12.34 -14.47 15.41
N SER A 86 -12.41 -13.44 16.26
CA SER A 86 -11.24 -12.89 16.93
C SER A 86 -10.60 -13.90 17.86
N GLY A 87 -9.27 -13.96 17.81
CA GLY A 87 -8.50 -14.90 18.60
C GLY A 87 -7.09 -15.10 18.06
N VAL A 88 -6.38 -16.00 18.71
CA VAL A 88 -5.06 -16.47 18.28
C VAL A 88 -5.19 -17.91 17.81
N PHE A 89 -4.64 -18.18 16.63
CA PHE A 89 -4.76 -19.44 15.94
C PHE A 89 -3.40 -19.90 15.45
N ARG A 90 -3.28 -21.19 15.17
CA ARG A 90 -2.04 -21.80 14.69
C ARG A 90 -2.29 -22.56 13.40
N ALA A 91 -1.42 -22.33 12.43
CA ALA A 91 -1.29 -23.14 11.23
C ALA A 91 -0.17 -24.16 11.43
N TYR A 92 -0.50 -25.44 11.26
CA TYR A 92 0.47 -26.52 11.39
C TYR A 92 1.08 -26.87 10.02
N GLY A 93 2.33 -27.34 10.02
CA GLY A 93 3.04 -27.67 8.78
C GLY A 93 2.29 -28.65 7.87
N LYS A 94 1.58 -29.63 8.44
CA LYS A 94 0.74 -30.57 7.68
C LYS A 94 -0.44 -29.88 6.98
N GLU A 95 -1.04 -28.88 7.62
CA GLU A 95 -2.13 -28.09 7.02
C GLU A 95 -1.59 -27.26 5.85
N LEU A 96 -0.41 -26.63 6.02
CA LEU A 96 0.22 -25.85 4.97
C LEU A 96 0.60 -26.73 3.76
N ALA A 97 1.13 -27.93 4.00
CA ALA A 97 1.43 -28.90 2.94
C ALA A 97 0.17 -29.34 2.18
N THR A 98 -0.95 -29.53 2.88
CA THR A 98 -2.24 -29.85 2.24
C THR A 98 -2.71 -28.70 1.32
N ILE A 99 -2.46 -27.44 1.72
CA ILE A 99 -2.75 -26.26 0.90
C ILE A 99 -1.81 -26.19 -0.30
N HIS A 100 -0.53 -26.53 -0.14
CA HIS A 100 0.41 -26.61 -1.25
C HIS A 100 -0.08 -27.60 -2.32
N GLU A 101 -0.40 -28.81 -1.91
CA GLU A 101 -0.79 -29.91 -2.81
C GLU A 101 -2.20 -29.75 -3.39
N GLY A 102 -3.15 -29.21 -2.63
CA GLY A 102 -4.56 -29.11 -3.04
C GLY A 102 -4.94 -27.78 -3.70
N LEU A 103 -4.29 -26.67 -3.34
CA LEU A 103 -4.67 -25.34 -3.79
C LEU A 103 -3.55 -24.64 -4.59
N LEU A 104 -2.37 -24.46 -4.00
CA LEU A 104 -1.33 -23.62 -4.59
C LEU A 104 -0.73 -24.24 -5.85
N PHE A 105 -0.03 -25.38 -5.74
CA PHE A 105 0.71 -25.98 -6.85
C PHE A 105 -0.18 -26.46 -8.02
N PRO A 106 -1.41 -26.93 -7.80
CA PRO A 106 -2.34 -27.19 -8.91
C PRO A 106 -2.77 -25.95 -9.69
N GLY A 107 -2.52 -24.74 -9.18
CA GLY A 107 -2.93 -23.49 -9.82
C GLY A 107 -4.33 -23.02 -9.45
N ASN A 108 -4.92 -23.52 -8.36
CA ASN A 108 -6.23 -23.09 -7.86
C ASN A 108 -6.17 -21.75 -7.10
N VAL A 109 -4.99 -21.15 -7.01
CA VAL A 109 -4.74 -19.85 -6.38
C VAL A 109 -4.04 -18.94 -7.39
N VAL A 110 -4.58 -17.74 -7.59
CA VAL A 110 -3.97 -16.70 -8.44
C VAL A 110 -3.80 -15.42 -7.65
N ALA A 111 -2.61 -14.84 -7.73
CA ALA A 111 -2.30 -13.51 -7.22
C ALA A 111 -2.40 -12.44 -8.32
N VAL A 112 -2.84 -11.25 -7.95
CA VAL A 112 -2.95 -10.10 -8.87
C VAL A 112 -2.22 -8.90 -8.27
N LEU A 113 -1.40 -8.24 -9.09
CA LEU A 113 -0.66 -7.05 -8.70
C LEU A 113 -0.49 -6.09 -9.89
N GLY A 114 -0.61 -4.79 -9.60
CA GLY A 114 -0.45 -3.72 -10.58
C GLY A 114 0.83 -2.90 -10.39
N THR A 115 1.33 -2.36 -11.51
CA THR A 115 2.38 -1.34 -11.55
C THR A 115 1.90 -0.12 -12.34
N SER A 116 2.59 0.99 -12.17
CA SER A 116 2.35 2.18 -12.98
C SER A 116 3.66 2.92 -13.22
N VAL A 117 3.94 3.24 -14.48
CA VAL A 117 5.07 4.08 -14.90
C VAL A 117 4.53 5.31 -15.62
N SER A 118 5.22 6.43 -15.52
CA SER A 118 4.78 7.68 -16.15
C SER A 118 5.96 8.38 -16.79
N HIS A 119 5.73 8.89 -17.99
CA HIS A 119 6.62 9.80 -18.68
C HIS A 119 5.97 11.18 -18.68
N GLU A 120 6.70 12.18 -18.24
CA GLU A 120 6.23 13.55 -18.16
C GLU A 120 7.12 14.41 -19.05
N SER A 121 6.52 14.99 -20.08
CA SER A 121 7.16 15.95 -20.94
C SER A 121 6.34 17.24 -20.97
N LEU A 122 6.97 18.29 -21.47
CA LEU A 122 6.37 19.60 -21.63
C LEU A 122 5.09 19.62 -22.54
N PRO A 123 4.99 18.83 -23.64
CA PRO A 123 3.76 18.74 -24.43
C PRO A 123 2.80 17.60 -24.02
N LEU A 124 3.26 16.57 -23.31
CA LEU A 124 2.51 15.34 -23.11
C LEU A 124 2.92 14.62 -21.81
N GLY A 125 1.92 14.24 -21.01
CA GLY A 125 2.08 13.26 -19.94
C GLY A 125 1.52 11.91 -20.38
N ILE A 126 2.26 10.82 -20.19
CA ILE A 126 1.81 9.46 -20.49
C ILE A 126 1.94 8.63 -19.22
N THR A 127 0.85 7.99 -18.80
CA THR A 127 0.88 7.02 -17.69
C THR A 127 0.48 5.66 -18.20
N GLN A 128 1.37 4.67 -18.06
CA GLN A 128 1.08 3.27 -18.32
C GLN A 128 0.75 2.59 -17.00
N ILE A 129 -0.43 1.98 -16.94
CA ILE A 129 -0.87 1.12 -15.84
C ILE A 129 -0.85 -0.30 -16.35
N GLY A 130 -0.16 -1.19 -15.63
CA GLY A 130 -0.10 -2.62 -15.92
C GLY A 130 -0.63 -3.42 -14.74
N VAL A 131 -1.28 -4.54 -14.99
CA VAL A 131 -1.72 -5.52 -14.00
C VAL A 131 -1.36 -6.91 -14.48
N ALA A 132 -0.74 -7.71 -13.62
CA ALA A 132 -0.43 -9.11 -13.90
C ALA A 132 -1.21 -10.03 -12.94
N ALA A 133 -1.74 -11.12 -13.48
CA ALA A 133 -2.33 -12.23 -12.75
C ALA A 133 -1.41 -13.46 -12.89
N VAL A 134 -1.04 -14.08 -11.78
CA VAL A 134 -0.08 -15.18 -11.75
C VAL A 134 -0.52 -16.28 -10.78
N GLY A 135 -0.43 -17.54 -11.19
CA GLY A 135 -0.55 -18.71 -10.33
C GLY A 135 0.68 -19.63 -10.49
N TYR A 136 0.70 -20.77 -9.79
CA TYR A 136 1.81 -21.73 -9.91
C TYR A 136 1.92 -22.41 -11.27
N GLN A 137 0.84 -22.41 -12.06
CA GLN A 137 0.83 -22.89 -13.44
C GLN A 137 1.32 -21.84 -14.45
N GLY A 138 1.79 -20.67 -13.97
CA GLY A 138 2.31 -19.57 -14.79
C GLY A 138 1.42 -18.34 -14.80
N SER A 139 1.57 -17.50 -15.83
CA SER A 139 0.75 -16.29 -15.98
C SER A 139 -0.69 -16.66 -16.33
N ALA A 140 -1.64 -16.11 -15.56
CA ALA A 140 -3.07 -16.16 -15.82
C ALA A 140 -3.57 -14.97 -16.66
N GLY A 141 -2.68 -14.05 -17.02
CA GLY A 141 -2.97 -12.90 -17.87
C GLY A 141 -2.21 -11.64 -17.47
N THR A 142 -1.99 -10.77 -18.46
CA THR A 142 -1.46 -9.42 -18.26
C THR A 142 -2.38 -8.42 -18.94
N PHE A 143 -2.62 -7.28 -18.28
CA PHE A 143 -3.57 -6.26 -18.72
C PHE A 143 -2.91 -4.91 -18.61
N SER A 144 -3.09 -4.04 -19.59
CA SER A 144 -2.56 -2.68 -19.54
C SER A 144 -3.53 -1.65 -20.06
N GLN A 145 -3.36 -0.43 -19.56
CA GLN A 145 -4.03 0.76 -20.07
C GLN A 145 -3.05 1.92 -20.07
N ARG A 146 -3.12 2.75 -21.11
CA ARG A 146 -2.34 3.98 -21.20
C ARG A 146 -3.25 5.19 -21.11
N LEU A 147 -2.89 6.12 -20.24
CA LEU A 147 -3.57 7.40 -20.07
C LEU A 147 -2.67 8.48 -20.68
N PHE A 148 -3.25 9.32 -21.51
CA PHE A 148 -2.56 10.43 -22.17
C PHE A 148 -3.11 11.74 -21.63
N ARG A 149 -2.30 12.46 -20.85
CA ARG A 149 -2.60 13.81 -20.40
C ARG A 149 -2.16 14.79 -21.48
N LYS A 150 -3.13 15.39 -22.15
CA LYS A 150 -2.90 16.44 -23.14
C LYS A 150 -2.94 17.79 -22.43
N ASP A 151 -1.79 18.43 -22.28
CA ASP A 151 -1.72 19.76 -21.69
C ASP A 151 -2.20 20.85 -22.67
N LEU A 152 -2.26 20.52 -23.97
CA LEU A 152 -2.91 21.32 -25.01
C LEU A 152 -4.26 20.71 -25.37
N THR A 153 -5.35 21.39 -25.02
CA THR A 153 -6.65 21.21 -25.67
C THR A 153 -7.04 22.53 -26.29
N ALA A 154 -6.93 22.63 -27.62
CA ALA A 154 -7.32 23.83 -28.36
C ALA A 154 -8.78 24.14 -28.05
N LYS A 155 -9.02 25.23 -27.33
CA LYS A 155 -10.36 25.67 -26.90
C LYS A 155 -10.71 27.07 -27.34
N ASP A 156 -9.72 27.88 -27.73
CA ASP A 156 -9.93 29.27 -28.12
C ASP A 156 -9.51 29.48 -29.58
N THR A 157 -10.20 30.37 -30.27
CA THR A 157 -9.91 30.80 -31.64
C THR A 157 -8.77 31.83 -31.72
N ASN A 158 -8.25 32.33 -30.59
CA ASN A 158 -7.13 33.28 -30.52
C ASN A 158 -5.80 32.61 -30.06
N PRO A 159 -4.84 32.38 -30.97
CA PRO A 159 -3.58 31.70 -30.67
C PRO A 159 -2.68 32.41 -29.65
N LEU A 160 -2.71 33.75 -29.60
CA LEU A 160 -1.86 34.51 -28.67
C LEU A 160 -2.38 34.38 -27.23
N ARG A 161 -3.70 34.46 -27.05
CA ARG A 161 -4.33 34.28 -25.75
C ARG A 161 -4.12 32.87 -25.22
N GLU A 162 -4.27 31.88 -26.10
CA GLU A 162 -3.97 30.48 -25.79
C GLU A 162 -2.51 30.30 -25.32
N ALA A 163 -1.54 30.93 -25.99
CA ALA A 163 -0.13 30.89 -25.59
C ALA A 163 0.14 31.55 -24.22
N ILE A 164 -0.51 32.67 -23.91
CA ILE A 164 -0.37 33.36 -22.62
C ILE A 164 -0.97 32.53 -21.49
N ASP A 165 -2.20 32.05 -21.65
CA ASP A 165 -2.88 31.19 -20.68
C ASP A 165 -2.07 29.92 -20.44
N TYR A 166 -1.41 29.40 -21.47
CA TYR A 166 -0.55 28.23 -21.39
C TYR A 166 0.71 28.44 -20.55
N ILE A 167 1.45 29.52 -20.81
CA ILE A 167 2.64 29.87 -20.03
C ILE A 167 2.26 30.12 -18.57
N ALA A 168 1.15 30.83 -18.33
CA ALA A 168 0.64 31.10 -16.99
C ALA A 168 0.27 29.80 -16.24
N ASN A 169 -0.42 28.86 -16.90
CA ASN A 169 -0.76 27.56 -16.34
C ASN A 169 0.48 26.73 -15.98
N ARG A 170 1.52 26.75 -16.83
CA ARG A 170 2.80 26.08 -16.54
C ARG A 170 3.57 26.75 -15.40
N HIS A 171 3.56 28.07 -15.32
CA HIS A 171 4.25 28.81 -14.26
C HIS A 171 3.61 28.56 -12.89
N ASN A 172 2.27 28.51 -12.84
CA ASN A 172 1.50 28.18 -11.65
C ASN A 172 1.59 26.70 -11.23
N SER A 173 2.24 25.83 -12.02
CA SER A 173 2.47 24.42 -11.69
C SER A 173 3.72 24.19 -10.82
N LYS A 174 4.47 25.25 -10.44
CA LYS A 174 5.60 25.14 -9.50
C LYS A 174 5.16 24.95 -8.05
N THR A 175 3.97 25.39 -7.70
CA THR A 175 3.24 24.94 -6.50
C THR A 175 2.43 23.73 -6.92
N VAL A 176 2.49 22.64 -6.15
CA VAL A 176 1.74 21.40 -6.41
C VAL A 176 0.27 21.75 -6.61
N SER A 177 -0.16 21.91 -7.87
CA SER A 177 -1.52 22.36 -8.13
C SER A 177 -2.48 21.24 -7.74
N HIS A 178 -3.69 21.58 -7.31
CA HIS A 178 -4.74 20.59 -7.05
C HIS A 178 -4.92 19.58 -8.21
N ARG A 179 -4.57 19.94 -9.45
CA ARG A 179 -4.62 19.05 -10.62
C ARG A 179 -3.52 17.96 -10.63
N GLU A 180 -2.32 18.22 -10.11
CA GLU A 180 -1.25 17.22 -10.04
C GLU A 180 -1.48 16.19 -8.91
N ILE A 181 -2.01 16.62 -7.76
CA ILE A 181 -2.42 15.72 -6.67
C ILE A 181 -3.57 14.81 -7.13
N LEU A 182 -4.54 15.39 -7.87
CA LEU A 182 -5.61 14.63 -8.50
C LEU A 182 -5.06 13.61 -9.51
N SER A 183 -3.97 13.90 -10.23
CA SER A 183 -3.30 12.95 -11.14
C SER A 183 -2.70 11.75 -10.41
N ARG A 184 -1.89 11.95 -9.36
CA ARG A 184 -1.25 10.83 -8.63
C ARG A 184 -2.26 9.97 -7.88
N LEU A 185 -3.21 10.59 -7.17
CA LEU A 185 -4.25 9.86 -6.45
C LEU A 185 -5.20 9.15 -7.42
N ALA A 186 -5.53 9.75 -8.57
CA ALA A 186 -6.33 9.09 -9.61
C ALA A 186 -5.57 7.93 -10.26
N HIS A 187 -4.29 8.07 -10.60
CA HIS A 187 -3.48 6.97 -11.16
C HIS A 187 -3.42 5.79 -10.19
N ARG A 188 -3.19 6.07 -8.91
CA ARG A 188 -3.26 5.06 -7.85
C ARG A 188 -4.65 4.44 -7.77
N GLY A 189 -5.71 5.26 -7.79
CA GLY A 189 -7.11 4.79 -7.77
C GLY A 189 -7.46 3.87 -8.94
N ILE A 190 -7.07 4.23 -10.16
CA ILE A 190 -7.32 3.44 -11.37
C ILE A 190 -6.53 2.13 -11.32
N ARG A 191 -5.26 2.16 -10.89
CA ARG A 191 -4.46 0.94 -10.72
C ARG A 191 -5.08 0.01 -9.68
N THR A 192 -5.39 0.53 -8.50
CA THR A 192 -5.98 -0.26 -7.41
C THR A 192 -7.35 -0.80 -7.81
N TYR A 193 -8.15 -0.04 -8.56
CA TYR A 193 -9.41 -0.50 -9.15
C TYR A 193 -9.17 -1.65 -10.13
N ALA A 194 -8.21 -1.49 -11.05
CA ALA A 194 -7.88 -2.50 -12.05
C ALA A 194 -7.40 -3.81 -11.41
N GLU A 195 -6.61 -3.76 -10.33
CA GLU A 195 -6.23 -4.95 -9.57
C GLU A 195 -7.46 -5.72 -9.06
N ARG A 196 -8.45 -5.03 -8.47
CA ARG A 196 -9.67 -5.69 -7.96
C ARG A 196 -10.57 -6.15 -9.10
N ALA A 197 -10.69 -5.38 -10.17
CA ALA A 197 -11.46 -5.76 -11.35
C ALA A 197 -10.88 -7.02 -12.01
N VAL A 198 -9.55 -7.13 -12.14
CA VAL A 198 -8.91 -8.35 -12.66
C VAL A 198 -9.17 -9.54 -11.74
N LEU A 199 -9.06 -9.36 -10.42
CA LEU A 199 -9.39 -10.42 -9.45
C LEU A 199 -10.84 -10.92 -9.60
N VAL A 200 -11.79 -10.02 -9.80
CA VAL A 200 -13.22 -10.35 -9.86
C VAL A 200 -13.66 -10.84 -11.24
N ASP A 201 -13.17 -10.22 -12.33
CA ASP A 201 -13.70 -10.42 -13.68
C ASP A 201 -12.86 -11.33 -14.56
N LYS A 202 -11.56 -11.51 -14.25
CA LYS A 202 -10.61 -12.20 -15.13
C LYS A 202 -10.03 -13.46 -14.52
N VAL A 203 -9.91 -13.53 -13.20
CA VAL A 203 -9.40 -14.71 -12.50
C VAL A 203 -10.48 -15.78 -12.38
N THR A 204 -10.22 -16.95 -12.96
CA THR A 204 -11.09 -18.14 -12.88
C THR A 204 -10.70 -19.10 -11.76
N ALA A 205 -9.53 -18.93 -11.14
CA ALA A 205 -9.07 -19.75 -10.04
C ALA A 205 -10.00 -19.65 -8.82
N GLU A 206 -10.02 -20.72 -8.02
CA GLU A 206 -10.87 -20.78 -6.83
C GLU A 206 -10.51 -19.68 -5.82
N TRP A 207 -9.21 -19.47 -5.61
CA TRP A 207 -8.67 -18.55 -4.62
C TRP A 207 -7.91 -17.39 -5.25
N ARG A 208 -8.05 -16.23 -4.59
CA ARG A 208 -7.53 -14.95 -5.04
C ARG A 208 -6.59 -14.35 -3.99
N ILE A 209 -5.38 -13.96 -4.41
CA ILE A 209 -4.45 -13.20 -3.56
C ILE A 209 -4.32 -11.78 -4.11
N GLY A 210 -4.59 -10.79 -3.27
CA GLY A 210 -4.40 -9.37 -3.61
C GLY A 210 -3.38 -8.68 -2.71
N GLN A 211 -2.92 -7.50 -3.13
CA GLN A 211 -2.03 -6.68 -2.33
C GLN A 211 -2.78 -5.58 -1.55
N GLY A 212 -2.36 -5.36 -0.30
CA GLY A 212 -2.78 -4.21 0.52
C GLY A 212 -4.15 -4.38 1.18
N ASN A 213 -4.86 -3.27 1.38
CA ASN A 213 -6.23 -3.29 1.93
C ASN A 213 -7.23 -3.52 0.78
N PRO A 214 -8.18 -4.48 0.86
CA PRO A 214 -9.19 -4.67 -0.19
C PRO A 214 -10.04 -3.41 -0.39
N PHE A 215 -10.36 -2.67 0.68
CA PHE A 215 -11.09 -1.40 0.66
C PHE A 215 -10.12 -0.21 0.72
N ALA A 216 -9.13 -0.19 -0.16
CA ALA A 216 -8.09 0.82 -0.16
C ALA A 216 -8.68 2.25 -0.17
N HIS A 217 -7.96 3.18 0.47
CA HIS A 217 -8.37 4.58 0.63
C HIS A 217 -8.78 5.24 -0.70
N GLU A 218 -7.98 5.01 -1.75
CA GLU A 218 -8.24 5.51 -3.10
C GLU A 218 -9.56 5.00 -3.71
N LEU A 219 -10.00 3.79 -3.35
CA LEU A 219 -11.26 3.21 -3.83
C LEU A 219 -12.45 3.79 -3.07
N LEU A 220 -12.35 3.85 -1.73
CA LEU A 220 -13.43 4.39 -0.88
C LEU A 220 -13.62 5.90 -1.08
N THR A 221 -12.56 6.63 -1.42
CA THR A 221 -12.64 8.05 -1.79
C THR A 221 -13.01 8.29 -3.25
N GLY A 222 -12.94 7.25 -4.10
CA GLY A 222 -12.96 7.38 -5.55
C GLY A 222 -11.85 8.27 -6.10
N SER A 223 -10.77 8.50 -5.35
CA SER A 223 -9.69 9.42 -5.69
C SER A 223 -10.17 10.81 -6.15
N GLY A 224 -11.22 11.35 -5.51
CA GLY A 224 -11.82 12.64 -5.90
C GLY A 224 -12.94 12.55 -6.95
N HIS A 225 -13.18 11.39 -7.54
CA HIS A 225 -14.09 11.21 -8.68
C HIS A 225 -15.29 10.32 -8.31
N LEU A 226 -16.50 10.84 -8.47
CA LEU A 226 -17.74 10.09 -8.17
C LEU A 226 -17.93 8.86 -9.08
N SER A 227 -17.54 8.94 -10.34
CA SER A 227 -17.61 7.81 -11.28
C SER A 227 -16.68 6.68 -10.88
N LEU A 228 -15.44 7.00 -10.50
CA LEU A 228 -14.48 6.01 -10.00
C LEU A 228 -14.95 5.40 -8.69
N LEU A 229 -15.54 6.19 -7.78
CA LEU A 229 -16.15 5.65 -6.57
C LEU A 229 -17.23 4.61 -6.92
N LYS A 230 -18.19 4.97 -7.77
CA LYS A 230 -19.28 4.05 -8.14
C LYS A 230 -18.76 2.74 -8.74
N ALA A 231 -17.81 2.83 -9.68
CA ALA A 231 -17.17 1.65 -10.27
C ALA A 231 -16.41 0.82 -9.23
N SER A 232 -15.73 1.48 -8.29
CA SER A 232 -14.99 0.82 -7.22
C SER A 232 -15.92 0.08 -6.26
N LEU A 233 -17.01 0.72 -5.82
CA LEU A 233 -17.98 0.10 -4.92
C LEU A 233 -18.65 -1.13 -5.56
N ASP A 234 -18.96 -1.07 -6.86
CA ASP A 234 -19.53 -2.20 -7.61
C ASP A 234 -18.57 -3.41 -7.63
N VAL A 235 -17.29 -3.19 -7.96
CA VAL A 235 -16.29 -4.26 -7.97
C VAL A 235 -16.05 -4.82 -6.56
N LEU A 236 -15.99 -3.95 -5.55
CA LEU A 236 -15.79 -4.38 -4.16
C LEU A 236 -16.99 -5.15 -3.62
N GLU A 237 -18.20 -4.76 -3.99
CA GLU A 237 -19.43 -5.49 -3.65
C GLU A 237 -19.37 -6.91 -4.21
N ARG A 238 -19.02 -7.07 -5.48
CA ARG A 238 -18.89 -8.39 -6.13
C ARG A 238 -17.75 -9.22 -5.53
N LEU A 239 -16.64 -8.59 -5.14
CA LEU A 239 -15.54 -9.26 -4.44
C LEU A 239 -16.00 -9.84 -3.09
N VAL A 240 -16.73 -9.07 -2.29
CA VAL A 240 -17.16 -9.46 -0.95
C VAL A 240 -18.35 -10.42 -1.01
N ARG A 241 -19.36 -10.11 -1.81
CA ARG A 241 -20.61 -10.89 -1.87
C ARG A 241 -20.48 -12.17 -2.69
N ASP A 242 -19.85 -12.08 -3.86
CA ASP A 242 -19.92 -13.17 -4.85
C ASP A 242 -18.66 -14.04 -4.86
N GLN A 243 -17.46 -13.46 -4.66
CA GLN A 243 -16.20 -14.21 -4.72
C GLN A 243 -15.81 -14.84 -3.38
N GLN A 244 -15.79 -14.06 -2.28
CA GLN A 244 -15.51 -14.45 -0.88
C GLN A 244 -14.16 -15.15 -0.59
N LYS A 245 -13.70 -16.08 -1.43
CA LYS A 245 -12.42 -16.79 -1.35
C LYS A 245 -11.26 -15.92 -1.82
N PHE A 246 -10.93 -14.94 -0.99
CA PHE A 246 -9.78 -14.08 -1.21
C PHE A 246 -8.96 -13.88 0.06
N VAL A 247 -7.69 -13.56 -0.12
CA VAL A 247 -6.83 -12.99 0.91
C VAL A 247 -6.05 -11.82 0.34
N PHE A 248 -6.07 -10.68 1.01
CA PHE A 248 -5.19 -9.57 0.68
C PHE A 248 -4.07 -9.51 1.71
N VAL A 249 -2.82 -9.35 1.26
CA VAL A 249 -1.66 -9.24 2.14
C VAL A 249 -0.97 -7.90 1.91
N SER A 250 -0.67 -7.19 2.99
CA SER A 250 -0.01 -5.89 2.90
C SER A 250 1.51 -6.04 2.94
N ASN A 251 2.19 -5.38 2.00
CA ASN A 251 3.62 -5.11 2.09
C ASN A 251 3.92 -3.71 2.68
N ALA A 252 2.89 -2.91 3.01
CA ALA A 252 3.07 -1.61 3.63
C ALA A 252 3.52 -1.77 5.09
N GLN A 253 4.22 -0.75 5.60
CA GLN A 253 4.57 -0.68 7.00
C GLN A 253 3.30 -0.72 7.85
N MET A 254 3.24 -1.70 8.74
CA MET A 254 2.12 -1.86 9.67
C MET A 254 2.15 -0.74 10.72
N GLU A 255 0.97 -0.35 11.19
CA GLU A 255 0.86 0.48 12.39
C GLU A 255 1.66 -0.18 13.53
N ARG A 256 2.41 0.63 14.28
CA ARG A 256 3.35 0.14 15.31
C ARG A 256 2.67 -0.80 16.30
N GLY A 257 1.44 -0.50 16.74
CA GLY A 257 0.68 -1.37 17.64
C GLY A 257 0.39 -2.76 17.07
N LEU A 258 0.00 -2.84 15.80
CA LEU A 258 -0.23 -4.11 15.10
C LEU A 258 1.07 -4.87 14.85
N LEU A 259 2.17 -4.15 14.58
CA LEU A 259 3.49 -4.75 14.44
C LEU A 259 3.94 -5.39 15.76
N THR A 260 3.79 -4.69 16.88
CA THR A 260 4.09 -5.20 18.23
C THR A 260 3.26 -6.44 18.55
N LEU A 261 1.95 -6.44 18.26
CA LEU A 261 1.10 -7.62 18.41
C LEU A 261 1.57 -8.80 17.55
N GLY A 262 1.91 -8.54 16.28
CA GLY A 262 2.40 -9.58 15.37
C GLY A 262 3.77 -10.16 15.76
N LEU A 263 4.67 -9.32 16.27
CA LEU A 263 5.98 -9.75 16.80
C LEU A 263 5.84 -10.59 18.08
N ALA A 264 4.72 -10.47 18.78
CA ALA A 264 4.41 -11.34 19.91
C ALA A 264 3.99 -12.77 19.48
N LEU A 265 3.62 -13.00 18.22
CA LEU A 265 3.24 -14.33 17.74
C LEU A 265 4.44 -15.29 17.66
N ASP A 266 4.19 -16.59 17.82
CA ASP A 266 5.15 -17.63 17.46
C ASP A 266 5.10 -17.90 15.95
N ALA A 267 6.14 -18.55 15.43
CA ALA A 267 6.14 -19.00 14.04
C ALA A 267 4.98 -19.98 13.79
N GLY A 268 4.21 -19.72 12.74
CA GLY A 268 3.01 -20.47 12.40
C GLY A 268 1.75 -19.99 13.10
N GLU A 269 1.80 -18.91 13.90
CA GLU A 269 0.61 -18.32 14.50
C GLU A 269 0.05 -17.17 13.66
N TYR A 270 -1.26 -16.96 13.78
CA TYR A 270 -1.97 -15.80 13.24
C TYR A 270 -3.05 -15.34 14.21
N ILE A 271 -3.40 -14.07 14.13
CA ILE A 271 -4.45 -13.44 14.91
C ILE A 271 -5.48 -12.81 14.00
N ILE A 272 -6.72 -12.82 14.48
CA ILE A 272 -7.83 -12.04 13.95
C ILE A 272 -8.26 -11.11 15.08
N PHE A 273 -8.46 -9.83 14.79
CA PHE A 273 -8.72 -8.84 15.84
C PHE A 273 -9.89 -7.90 15.55
N GLU A 274 -10.14 -7.51 14.31
CA GLU A 274 -11.25 -6.62 13.97
C GLU A 274 -11.80 -6.83 12.55
N THR A 275 -12.89 -6.13 12.25
CA THR A 275 -13.47 -6.01 10.91
C THR A 275 -12.98 -4.74 10.23
N LEU A 276 -13.03 -4.69 8.90
CA LEU A 276 -12.71 -3.49 8.14
C LEU A 276 -13.72 -2.36 8.33
N GLU A 277 -14.91 -2.65 8.86
CA GLU A 277 -15.96 -1.68 9.15
C GLU A 277 -15.41 -0.49 9.94
N ARG A 278 -14.78 -0.75 11.09
CA ARG A 278 -14.28 0.32 11.97
C ARG A 278 -13.19 1.17 11.32
N GLN A 279 -12.20 0.52 10.70
CA GLN A 279 -11.13 1.22 9.99
C GLN A 279 -11.69 2.09 8.86
N SER A 280 -12.67 1.59 8.14
CA SER A 280 -13.31 2.30 7.03
C SER A 280 -14.22 3.43 7.54
N GLU A 281 -14.94 3.23 8.64
CA GLU A 281 -15.72 4.29 9.29
C GLU A 281 -14.84 5.44 9.73
N GLN A 282 -13.72 5.16 10.42
CA GLN A 282 -12.76 6.20 10.84
C GLN A 282 -12.25 7.02 9.65
N LEU A 283 -12.00 6.38 8.52
CA LEU A 283 -11.65 7.07 7.30
C LEU A 283 -12.76 8.04 6.83
N LEU A 284 -14.02 7.63 6.92
CA LEU A 284 -15.16 8.44 6.50
C LEU A 284 -15.51 9.57 7.49
N HIS A 285 -15.10 9.49 8.76
CA HIS A 285 -15.36 10.53 9.77
C HIS A 285 -14.63 11.85 9.46
N SER A 286 -13.52 11.81 8.73
CA SER A 286 -12.77 13.01 8.33
C SER A 286 -13.40 13.75 7.15
N TRP A 287 -14.45 13.20 6.54
CA TRP A 287 -15.08 13.78 5.36
C TRP A 287 -16.09 14.85 5.73
N ARG A 288 -16.24 15.84 4.84
CA ARG A 288 -17.28 16.87 4.98
C ARG A 288 -18.66 16.23 4.78
N ALA A 289 -19.61 16.56 5.66
CA ALA A 289 -20.98 16.03 5.58
C ALA A 289 -21.70 16.38 4.25
N THR A 290 -21.29 17.46 3.58
CA THR A 290 -21.83 17.90 2.30
C THR A 290 -21.26 17.16 1.09
N ASP A 291 -20.30 16.24 1.28
CA ASP A 291 -19.68 15.51 0.18
C ASP A 291 -20.67 14.51 -0.44
N PRO A 292 -21.01 14.62 -1.74
CA PRO A 292 -22.00 13.75 -2.38
C PRO A 292 -21.58 12.27 -2.46
N ARG A 293 -20.29 11.97 -2.23
CA ARG A 293 -19.75 10.61 -2.21
C ARG A 293 -20.00 9.90 -0.88
N LEU A 294 -20.09 10.65 0.22
CA LEU A 294 -20.13 10.13 1.58
C LEU A 294 -21.30 9.14 1.80
N PRO A 295 -22.54 9.41 1.37
CA PRO A 295 -23.64 8.47 1.58
C PRO A 295 -23.43 7.12 0.89
N LEU A 296 -22.80 7.11 -0.29
CA LEU A 296 -22.51 5.88 -1.03
C LEU A 296 -21.45 5.04 -0.30
N ALA A 297 -20.36 5.68 0.12
CA ALA A 297 -19.28 5.00 0.83
C ALA A 297 -19.74 4.49 2.21
N GLN A 298 -20.52 5.29 2.95
CA GLN A 298 -21.09 4.89 4.24
C GLN A 298 -22.00 3.67 4.08
N LYS A 299 -22.92 3.69 3.12
CA LYS A 299 -23.81 2.56 2.85
C LYS A 299 -23.02 1.29 2.54
N PHE A 300 -21.99 1.39 1.70
CA PHE A 300 -21.13 0.25 1.37
C PHE A 300 -20.43 -0.30 2.63
N VAL A 301 -19.79 0.57 3.42
CA VAL A 301 -19.05 0.16 4.62
C VAL A 301 -19.96 -0.49 5.66
N GLN A 302 -21.15 0.05 5.90
CA GLN A 302 -22.13 -0.53 6.82
C GLN A 302 -22.67 -1.89 6.33
N THR A 303 -22.72 -2.08 5.01
CA THR A 303 -23.24 -3.32 4.42
C THR A 303 -22.18 -4.43 4.46
N TYR A 304 -20.95 -4.13 4.00
CA TYR A 304 -19.91 -5.14 3.71
C TYR A 304 -18.68 -5.05 4.62
N GLY A 305 -18.51 -3.98 5.39
CA GLY A 305 -17.37 -3.75 6.28
C GLY A 305 -17.17 -4.85 7.33
N LYS A 306 -18.28 -5.39 7.84
CA LYS A 306 -18.31 -6.45 8.86
C LYS A 306 -17.91 -7.83 8.33
N ASP A 307 -17.95 -8.00 7.01
CA ASP A 307 -17.71 -9.28 6.32
C ASP A 307 -16.24 -9.46 5.95
N VAL A 308 -15.43 -8.41 6.05
CA VAL A 308 -13.98 -8.49 5.83
C VAL A 308 -13.26 -8.32 7.15
N LEU A 309 -12.53 -9.36 7.54
CA LEU A 309 -11.75 -9.40 8.76
C LEU A 309 -10.31 -8.99 8.50
N LEU A 310 -9.72 -8.39 9.53
CA LEU A 310 -8.33 -7.98 9.57
C LEU A 310 -7.57 -8.85 10.58
N GLY A 311 -6.40 -9.34 10.14
CA GLY A 311 -5.55 -10.20 10.92
C GLY A 311 -4.07 -9.97 10.68
N VAL A 312 -3.24 -10.55 11.54
CA VAL A 312 -1.78 -10.56 11.40
C VAL A 312 -1.30 -11.99 11.48
N PHE A 313 -0.42 -12.42 10.58
CA PHE A 313 0.22 -13.74 10.66
C PHE A 313 1.73 -13.62 10.78
N ARG A 314 2.36 -14.64 11.38
CA ARG A 314 3.81 -14.77 11.46
C ARG A 314 4.23 -16.16 10.98
N VAL A 315 4.98 -16.20 9.88
CA VAL A 315 5.48 -17.47 9.32
C VAL A 315 6.80 -17.88 9.96
N SER A 316 7.67 -16.91 10.26
CA SER A 316 9.01 -17.15 10.80
C SER A 316 9.29 -16.29 12.02
N GLY A 317 10.09 -16.84 12.95
CA GLY A 317 10.63 -16.10 14.09
C GLY A 317 11.66 -15.03 13.68
N ARG A 318 12.21 -15.09 12.47
CA ARG A 318 13.32 -14.25 12.01
C ARG A 318 12.91 -13.03 11.19
N THR A 319 11.64 -12.93 10.83
CA THR A 319 11.13 -11.86 9.97
C THR A 319 9.93 -11.18 10.58
N ALA A 320 9.62 -9.99 10.06
CA ALA A 320 8.42 -9.26 10.45
C ALA A 320 7.14 -10.06 10.14
N PRO A 321 6.10 -9.91 10.97
CA PRO A 321 4.76 -10.43 10.69
C PRO A 321 4.12 -9.68 9.52
N ARG A 322 3.01 -10.22 8.97
CA ARG A 322 2.26 -9.58 7.88
C ARG A 322 0.80 -9.38 8.23
N LEU A 323 0.29 -8.22 7.83
CA LEU A 323 -1.11 -7.87 7.88
C LEU A 323 -1.85 -8.55 6.71
N PHE A 324 -3.00 -9.14 7.00
CA PHE A 324 -3.87 -9.73 5.99
C PHE A 324 -5.34 -9.34 6.20
N TYR A 325 -6.09 -9.41 5.11
CA TYR A 325 -7.53 -9.19 5.08
C TYR A 325 -8.21 -10.34 4.35
N ALA A 326 -9.32 -10.84 4.88
CA ALA A 326 -10.06 -11.94 4.25
C ALA A 326 -11.54 -11.90 4.59
N HIS A 327 -12.35 -12.54 3.76
CA HIS A 327 -13.78 -12.70 4.05
C HIS A 327 -14.01 -13.53 5.31
N ARG A 328 -15.00 -13.15 6.11
CA ARG A 328 -15.37 -13.76 7.38
C ARG A 328 -15.53 -15.27 7.30
N GLU A 329 -16.28 -15.75 6.30
CA GLU A 329 -16.58 -17.18 6.13
C GLU A 329 -15.35 -18.03 5.80
N HIS A 330 -14.25 -17.41 5.37
CA HIS A 330 -13.07 -18.09 4.88
C HIS A 330 -11.77 -17.64 5.55
N VAL A 331 -11.85 -16.79 6.58
CA VAL A 331 -10.69 -16.09 7.17
C VAL A 331 -9.58 -17.04 7.62
N HIS A 332 -9.93 -18.18 8.22
CA HIS A 332 -8.94 -19.16 8.71
C HIS A 332 -8.24 -19.89 7.56
N LEU A 333 -8.96 -20.25 6.50
CA LEU A 333 -8.36 -20.88 5.33
C LEU A 333 -7.55 -19.86 4.53
N ALA A 334 -8.06 -18.64 4.39
CA ALA A 334 -7.39 -17.51 3.75
C ALA A 334 -6.04 -17.18 4.40
N ALA A 335 -6.00 -17.12 5.74
CA ALA A 335 -4.77 -16.93 6.50
C ALA A 335 -3.76 -18.05 6.20
N ARG A 336 -4.20 -19.31 6.23
CA ARG A 336 -3.33 -20.45 5.93
C ARG A 336 -2.87 -20.46 4.47
N VAL A 337 -3.68 -20.03 3.51
CA VAL A 337 -3.28 -19.87 2.09
C VAL A 337 -2.17 -18.83 1.96
N ALA A 338 -2.33 -17.66 2.58
CA ALA A 338 -1.29 -16.63 2.58
C ALA A 338 0.00 -17.11 3.28
N MET A 339 -0.12 -17.82 4.40
CA MET A 339 1.03 -18.37 5.13
C MET A 339 1.74 -19.48 4.35
N ALA A 340 1.00 -20.39 3.71
CA ALA A 340 1.55 -21.45 2.87
C ALA A 340 2.32 -20.87 1.69
N ASP A 341 1.79 -19.84 1.03
CA ASP A 341 2.50 -19.17 -0.06
C ASP A 341 3.73 -18.38 0.42
N SER A 342 3.66 -17.82 1.63
CA SER A 342 4.75 -17.03 2.25
C SER A 342 5.90 -17.88 2.79
N VAL A 343 5.66 -19.14 3.19
CA VAL A 343 6.70 -20.02 3.75
C VAL A 343 7.78 -20.40 2.74
N LEU A 344 7.48 -20.26 1.45
CA LEU A 344 8.41 -20.51 0.36
C LEU A 344 9.48 -19.40 0.22
N ARG A 345 9.30 -18.27 0.93
CA ARG A 345 10.20 -17.11 0.97
C ARG A 345 10.39 -16.63 2.41
N LEU A 346 11.01 -17.47 3.25
CA LEU A 346 11.16 -17.23 4.68
C LEU A 346 11.87 -15.92 5.03
N GLU A 347 12.72 -15.39 4.15
CA GLU A 347 13.45 -14.13 4.34
C GLU A 347 12.57 -12.89 4.17
N LYS A 348 11.43 -13.02 3.48
CA LYS A 348 10.43 -11.94 3.36
C LYS A 348 9.17 -12.21 4.19
N SER A 349 8.81 -13.48 4.42
CA SER A 349 7.50 -13.87 4.96
C SER A 349 6.35 -13.17 4.24
N TYR A 350 6.43 -13.06 2.91
CA TYR A 350 5.45 -12.42 2.03
C TYR A 350 5.06 -13.43 0.94
N PRO A 351 3.80 -13.45 0.46
CA PRO A 351 3.36 -14.43 -0.53
C PRO A 351 4.25 -14.40 -1.79
N LEU A 352 4.83 -15.56 -2.14
CA LEU A 352 5.64 -15.72 -3.34
C LEU A 352 4.88 -15.30 -4.60
N LEU A 353 3.59 -15.65 -4.72
CA LEU A 353 2.80 -15.32 -5.90
C LEU A 353 2.63 -13.80 -6.10
N LEU A 354 2.58 -13.00 -5.03
CA LEU A 354 2.55 -11.54 -5.14
C LEU A 354 3.90 -10.99 -5.62
N ASP A 355 5.02 -11.53 -5.12
CA ASP A 355 6.35 -11.19 -5.59
C ASP A 355 6.53 -11.53 -7.09
N VAL A 356 6.04 -12.70 -7.53
CA VAL A 356 6.10 -13.11 -8.94
C VAL A 356 5.18 -12.26 -9.81
N ALA A 357 3.98 -11.91 -9.33
CA ALA A 357 3.09 -11.00 -10.02
C ALA A 357 3.73 -9.60 -10.17
N GLU A 358 4.40 -9.09 -9.15
CA GLU A 358 5.15 -7.84 -9.23
C GLU A 358 6.28 -7.90 -10.26
N LEU A 359 7.11 -8.94 -10.20
CA LEU A 359 8.21 -9.13 -11.13
C LEU A 359 7.72 -9.23 -12.57
N THR A 360 6.65 -10.01 -12.80
CA THR A 360 6.01 -10.16 -14.12
C THR A 360 5.48 -8.82 -14.62
N CYS A 361 4.78 -8.08 -13.75
CA CYS A 361 4.20 -6.79 -14.10
C CYS A 361 5.28 -5.75 -14.43
N ARG A 362 6.36 -5.68 -13.65
CA ARG A 362 7.52 -4.82 -13.93
C ARG A 362 8.29 -5.24 -15.17
N SER A 363 8.41 -6.54 -15.45
CA SER A 363 9.10 -7.03 -16.65
C SER A 363 8.34 -6.66 -17.93
N VAL A 364 7.01 -6.69 -17.91
CA VAL A 364 6.18 -6.44 -19.10
C VAL A 364 5.84 -4.95 -19.27
N PHE A 365 5.61 -4.24 -18.15
CA PHE A 365 5.10 -2.87 -18.15
C PHE A 365 6.02 -1.87 -17.44
N GLY A 366 7.27 -2.27 -17.18
CA GLY A 366 8.28 -1.45 -16.50
C GLY A 366 8.78 -0.26 -17.32
N GLU A 367 9.65 0.50 -16.67
CA GLU A 367 10.17 1.78 -17.13
C GLU A 367 10.98 1.62 -18.43
N ASP A 368 11.94 0.69 -18.48
CA ASP A 368 12.84 0.51 -19.62
C ASP A 368 12.10 0.28 -20.95
N GLY A 369 11.13 -0.65 -20.95
CA GLY A 369 10.33 -0.94 -22.16
C GLY A 369 9.36 0.18 -22.51
N PHE A 370 8.86 0.89 -21.50
CA PHE A 370 7.96 2.02 -21.69
C PHE A 370 8.69 3.25 -22.26
N GLU A 371 9.85 3.60 -21.72
CA GLU A 371 10.69 4.70 -22.21
C GLU A 371 11.12 4.48 -23.66
N GLY A 372 11.52 3.26 -24.02
CA GLY A 372 11.85 2.93 -25.41
C GLY A 372 10.71 3.20 -26.39
N LEU A 373 9.47 2.87 -26.02
CA LEU A 373 8.28 3.15 -26.84
C LEU A 373 8.00 4.65 -26.95
N VAL A 374 8.20 5.40 -25.86
CA VAL A 374 8.03 6.85 -25.84
C VAL A 374 9.07 7.54 -26.72
N GLN A 375 10.34 7.14 -26.61
CA GLN A 375 11.43 7.69 -27.40
C GLN A 375 11.24 7.43 -28.90
N ASP A 376 10.83 6.21 -29.30
CA ASP A 376 10.50 5.89 -30.69
C ASP A 376 9.35 6.76 -31.22
N ALA A 377 8.30 6.97 -30.42
CA ALA A 377 7.18 7.83 -30.79
C ALA A 377 7.60 9.29 -31.00
N TYR A 378 8.46 9.86 -30.15
CA TYR A 378 9.01 11.20 -30.36
C TYR A 378 9.90 11.27 -31.62
N ALA A 379 10.74 10.25 -31.85
CA ALA A 379 11.60 10.18 -33.02
C ALA A 379 10.77 10.14 -34.32
N GLN A 380 9.72 9.33 -34.38
CA GLN A 380 8.81 9.26 -35.53
C GLN A 380 8.03 10.57 -35.75
N ALA A 381 7.74 11.32 -34.68
CA ALA A 381 7.09 12.62 -34.77
C ALA A 381 8.04 13.75 -35.23
N GLY A 382 9.32 13.45 -35.49
CA GLY A 382 10.34 14.44 -35.84
C GLY A 382 10.70 15.38 -34.68
N ALA A 383 10.29 15.04 -33.45
CA ALA A 383 10.62 15.82 -32.27
C ALA A 383 12.04 15.46 -31.80
N HIS A 384 12.92 16.45 -31.72
CA HIS A 384 14.26 16.29 -31.16
C HIS A 384 14.20 16.06 -29.63
N LEU A 385 15.33 15.68 -29.02
CA LEU A 385 15.52 15.47 -27.56
C LEU A 385 15.11 16.66 -26.66
N GLN A 386 14.73 17.80 -27.26
CA GLN A 386 14.37 19.05 -26.60
C GLN A 386 13.18 18.97 -25.62
N TYR A 387 12.36 17.91 -25.69
CA TYR A 387 11.23 17.68 -24.77
C TYR A 387 11.49 16.60 -23.72
N LEU A 388 12.61 15.87 -23.82
CA LEU A 388 13.02 14.92 -22.80
C LEU A 388 13.66 15.70 -21.65
N LEU A 389 13.10 15.59 -20.44
CA LEU A 389 13.63 16.26 -19.26
C LEU A 389 14.97 15.62 -18.85
N GLU A 390 16.01 16.42 -18.59
CA GLU A 390 17.37 15.94 -18.23
C GLU A 390 17.42 14.91 -17.08
N ARG A 391 16.38 14.82 -16.24
CA ARG A 391 16.27 13.80 -15.18
C ARG A 391 16.24 12.37 -15.72
N GLU A 392 15.80 12.15 -16.96
CA GLU A 392 15.86 10.84 -17.63
C GLU A 392 17.25 10.57 -18.23
N SER A 393 18.10 11.58 -18.42
CA SER A 393 19.45 11.45 -19.01
C SER A 393 20.57 11.14 -18.00
N ARG A 394 20.24 11.04 -16.71
CA ARG A 394 21.15 10.70 -15.61
C ARG A 394 20.75 9.39 -14.95
N ARG A 395 20.90 8.27 -15.66
CA ARG A 395 20.92 6.92 -15.07
C ARG A 395 22.13 6.16 -15.57
#